data_AF-X6GI83-F1
#
_entry.id   AF-X6GI83-F1
#
_cell.length_a   1.000
_cell.length_b   1.000
_cell.length_c   1.000
_cell.angle_alpha   90.00
_cell.angle_beta   90.00
_cell.angle_gamma   90.00
#
_symmetry.space_group_name_H-M   'P 1'
#
loop_
_entity.id
_entity.type
_entity.pdbx_description
1 polymer ?
#
loop_
_entity_poly.entity_id
_entity_poly.type
_entity_poly.pdbx_seq_one_letter_code
_entity_poly.pdbx_strand_id
1 'polypeptide(L)' 'MKRVRTDNLGTGHRGKPHAGTVDDESKHFIYCPVCGQTFDARDFGQVFHHAQPEHQPLPVEQ' A
#
# COMPACT_ATOMS: atom_id res chain seq x y z
N MET A 1 -5.53 13.21 -3.88
CA MET A 1 -4.16 12.72 -3.67
C MET A 1 -3.65 12.16 -4.98
N LYS A 2 -2.42 12.51 -5.37
CA LYS A 2 -1.71 11.75 -6.42
C LYS A 2 -1.47 10.34 -5.86
N ARG A 3 -1.36 9.37 -6.76
CA ARG A 3 -1.09 7.98 -6.37
C ARG A 3 0.38 7.73 -6.68
N VAL A 4 1.10 7.16 -5.73
CA VAL A 4 2.46 6.68 -5.94
C VAL A 4 2.42 5.69 -7.11
N ARG A 5 3.13 6.02 -8.19
CA ARG A 5 3.29 5.12 -9.33
C ARG A 5 4.30 4.05 -8.94
N THR A 6 3.84 2.80 -8.86
CA THR A 6 4.62 1.63 -8.40
C THR A 6 5.02 0.69 -9.55
N ASP A 7 4.62 1.02 -10.78
CA ASP A 7 4.96 0.32 -12.03
C ASP A 7 4.81 -1.21 -11.98
N ASN A 8 3.80 -1.68 -11.24
CA ASN A 8 3.41 -3.09 -11.17
C ASN A 8 1.92 -3.29 -11.51
N LEU A 9 1.48 -4.55 -11.55
CA LEU A 9 0.12 -4.95 -11.92
C LEU A 9 -0.99 -4.33 -11.05
N GLY A 10 -0.68 -3.91 -9.81
CA GLY A 10 -1.61 -3.25 -8.91
C GLY A 10 -1.74 -1.74 -9.14
N THR A 11 -0.90 -1.14 -9.99
CA THR A 11 -0.88 0.32 -10.21
C THR A 11 -2.27 0.83 -10.64
N GLY A 12 -2.80 1.81 -9.91
CA GLY A 12 -4.12 2.39 -10.21
C GLY A 12 -5.31 1.59 -9.66
N HIS A 13 -5.11 0.37 -9.17
CA HIS A 13 -6.17 -0.44 -8.56
C HIS A 13 -6.30 -0.15 -7.06
N ARG A 14 -7.53 0.12 -6.62
CA ARG A 14 -7.86 0.30 -5.21
C ARG A 14 -8.69 -0.87 -4.71
N GLY A 15 -8.21 -1.53 -3.68
CA GLY A 15 -8.94 -2.55 -2.95
C GLY A 15 -10.12 -2.00 -2.16
N LYS A 16 -11.02 -2.91 -1.78
CA LYS A 16 -12.13 -2.65 -0.85
C LYS A 16 -12.03 -3.65 0.30
N PRO A 17 -12.47 -3.27 1.51
CA PRO A 17 -12.52 -4.22 2.62
C PRO A 17 -13.36 -5.45 2.23
N HIS A 18 -12.88 -6.65 2.57
CA HIS A 18 -13.66 -7.87 2.35
C HIS A 18 -14.84 -7.94 3.34
N ALA A 19 -14.61 -7.59 4.61
CA ALA A 19 -15.59 -7.71 5.69
C ALA A 19 -16.13 -6.34 6.10
N GLY A 20 -17.20 -5.88 5.43
CA GLY A 20 -17.98 -4.71 5.85
C GLY A 20 -17.22 -3.39 5.87
N THR A 21 -17.78 -2.40 6.58
CA THR A 21 -17.16 -1.10 6.80
C THR A 21 -16.05 -1.20 7.84
N VAL A 22 -14.98 -0.42 7.66
CA VAL A 22 -13.92 -0.30 8.65
C VAL A 22 -14.19 0.94 9.48
N ASP A 23 -14.34 0.78 10.80
CA ASP A 23 -14.68 1.90 11.70
C ASP A 23 -13.53 2.89 11.91
N ASP A 24 -12.31 2.48 11.53
CA ASP A 24 -11.07 3.24 11.75
C ASP A 24 -10.16 3.12 10.51
N GLU A 25 -10.04 4.23 9.79
CA GLU A 25 -9.24 4.34 8.57
C GLU A 25 -7.75 4.01 8.79
N SER A 26 -7.23 4.16 10.02
CA SER A 26 -5.84 3.85 10.34
C SER A 26 -5.52 2.36 10.18
N LYS A 27 -6.54 1.48 10.28
CA LYS A 27 -6.40 0.03 10.12
C LYS A 27 -6.06 -0.40 8.69
N HIS A 28 -6.16 0.50 7.71
CA HIS A 28 -5.71 0.24 6.34
C HIS A 28 -4.19 0.35 6.17
N PHE A 29 -3.49 0.96 7.11
CA PHE A 29 -2.06 1.17 7.02
C PHE A 29 -1.31 0.01 7.67
N ILE A 30 -0.36 -0.56 6.93
CA ILE A 30 0.45 -1.71 7.38
C ILE A 30 1.91 -1.27 7.45
N TYR A 31 2.54 -1.51 8.59
CA TYR A 31 3.98 -1.35 8.75
C TYR A 31 4.72 -2.50 8.06
N CYS A 32 5.63 -2.19 7.14
CA CYS A 32 6.50 -3.19 6.53
C CYS A 32 7.79 -3.36 7.36
N PRO A 33 8.07 -4.55 7.90
CA PRO A 33 9.29 -4.80 8.67
C PRO A 33 10.56 -4.90 7.79
N VAL A 34 10.41 -5.05 6.47
CA VAL A 34 11.54 -5.20 5.54
C VAL A 34 12.21 -3.84 5.28
N CYS A 35 11.43 -2.83 4.91
CA CYS A 35 11.96 -1.51 4.53
C CYS A 35 11.61 -0.41 5.55
N GLY A 36 10.81 -0.72 6.58
CA GLY A 36 10.37 0.23 7.61
C GLY A 36 9.26 1.20 7.17
N GLN A 37 8.84 1.17 5.90
CA GLN A 37 7.78 2.03 5.38
C GLN A 37 6.40 1.49 5.77
N THR A 38 5.51 2.40 6.18
CA THR A 38 4.08 2.10 6.32
C THR A 38 3.38 2.33 4.97
N PHE A 39 2.56 1.39 4.52
CA PHE A 39 1.86 1.47 3.24
C PHE A 39 0.35 1.28 3.38
N ASP A 40 -0.43 1.81 2.43
CA ASP A 40 -1.89 1.66 2.41
C ASP A 40 -2.27 0.32 1.74
N ALA A 41 -2.84 -0.61 2.49
CA ALA A 41 -3.26 -1.93 2.01
C ALA A 41 -4.41 -1.88 0.99
N ARG A 42 -5.06 -0.71 0.83
CA ARG A 42 -6.05 -0.49 -0.23
C ARG A 42 -5.40 -0.12 -1.55
N ASP A 43 -4.14 0.32 -1.56
CA ASP A 43 -3.40 0.59 -2.78
C ASP A 43 -2.68 -0.68 -3.23
N PHE A 44 -3.24 -1.38 -4.22
CA PHE A 44 -2.67 -2.64 -4.67
C PHE A 44 -1.29 -2.48 -5.31
N GLY A 45 -0.99 -1.28 -5.84
CA GLY A 45 0.34 -0.96 -6.30
C GLY A 45 1.36 -1.03 -5.16
N GLN A 46 1.01 -0.46 -4.00
CA GLN A 46 1.85 -0.53 -2.81
C GLN A 46 1.91 -1.95 -2.24
N VAL A 47 0.79 -2.67 -2.19
CA VAL A 47 0.76 -4.07 -1.72
C VAL A 47 1.70 -4.96 -2.54
N PHE A 48 1.63 -4.87 -3.87
CA PHE A 48 2.44 -5.70 -4.75
C PHE A 48 3.93 -5.35 -4.68
N HIS A 49 4.25 -4.06 -4.49
CA HIS A 49 5.62 -3.62 -4.23
C HIS A 49 6.17 -4.23 -2.94
N HIS A 50 5.41 -4.16 -1.84
CA HIS A 50 5.83 -4.67 -0.53
C HIS A 50 5.81 -6.19 -0.41
N ALA A 51 5.17 -6.89 -1.36
CA ALA A 51 5.22 -8.35 -1.46
C ALA A 51 6.56 -8.87 -2.03
N GLN A 52 7.38 -8.02 -2.66
CA GLN A 52 8.71 -8.40 -3.14
C GLN A 52 9.69 -8.48 -1.95
N PRO A 53 10.56 -9.49 -1.82
CA PRO A 53 11.38 -9.65 -0.62
C PRO A 53 12.44 -8.56 -0.40
N GLU A 54 12.93 -7.90 -1.46
CA GLU A 54 14.04 -6.93 -1.40
C GLU A 54 13.64 -5.51 -1.86
N HIS A 55 12.37 -5.14 -1.65
CA HIS A 55 11.88 -3.82 -2.05
C HIS A 55 12.49 -2.69 -1.21
N GLN A 56 12.80 -1.57 -1.86
CA GLN A 56 13.17 -0.31 -1.20
C GLN A 56 11.91 0.51 -0.87
N PRO A 57 11.96 1.44 0.10
CA PRO A 57 10.85 2.34 0.36
C PRO A 57 10.42 3.08 -0.92
N LEU A 58 9.11 3.14 -1.15
CA LEU A 58 8.52 3.99 -2.17
C LEU A 58 8.75 5.46 -1.84
N PRO A 59 8.86 6.35 -2.85
CA PRO A 59 8.88 7.78 -2.63
C PRO A 59 7.65 8.22 -1.82
N VAL A 60 7.88 8.91 -0.71
CA VAL A 60 6.79 9.54 0.05
C VAL A 60 6.28 10.71 -0.79
N GLU A 61 5.05 10.63 -1.28
CA GLU A 61 4.40 11.82 -1.84
C GLU A 61 4.14 12.80 -0.68
N GLN A 62 4.72 14.01 -0.78
CA GLN A 62 4.44 15.14 0.10
C GLN A 62 3.01 15.65 -0.10
#